data_AF-A0A7W9QGN7-F1
#
_entry.id   AF-A0A7W9QGN7-F1
#
_cell.length_a   1.000
_cell.length_b   1.000
_cell.length_c   1.000
_cell.angle_alpha   90.00
_cell.angle_beta   90.00
_cell.angle_gamma   90.00
#
_symmetry.space_group_name_H-M   'P 1'
#
loop_
_entity.id
_entity.type
_entity.pdbx_description
1 polymer ?
#
loop_
_entity_poly.entity_id
_entity_poly.type
_entity_poly.pdbx_seq_one_letter_code
_entity_poly.pdbx_strand_id
1 'polypeptide(L)' 'MPPPGGGSGRAAYDVRIYRAEEFAELCREAGFAAVQLYGDWDGTIYRDSSPYLGAVATA' A
#
# COMPACT_ATOMS: atom_id res chain seq x y z
N MET A 1 21.27 16.90 -37.25
CA MET A 1 19.98 17.06 -36.53
C MET A 1 19.73 15.82 -35.71
N PRO A 2 19.62 15.88 -34.37
CA PRO A 2 19.05 14.80 -33.58
C PRO A 2 17.50 14.82 -33.69
N PRO A 3 16.83 13.67 -33.46
CA PRO A 3 15.37 13.55 -33.54
C PRO A 3 14.66 14.25 -32.35
N PRO A 4 13.35 14.56 -32.45
CA PRO A 4 12.59 15.13 -31.36
C PRO A 4 12.48 14.10 -30.23
N GLY A 5 13.26 14.27 -29.18
CA GLY A 5 13.18 13.45 -27.98
C GLY A 5 11.83 13.63 -27.31
N GLY A 6 10.95 12.64 -27.48
CA GLY A 6 9.76 12.50 -26.65
C GLY A 6 10.19 12.43 -25.20
N GLY A 7 9.68 13.37 -24.39
CA GLY A 7 10.03 13.47 -22.98
C GLY A 7 9.73 12.17 -22.25
N SER A 8 10.78 11.42 -21.93
CA SER A 8 10.75 10.31 -20.98
C SER A 8 10.72 10.88 -19.55
N GLY A 9 9.69 11.67 -19.26
CA GLY A 9 9.44 12.18 -17.91
C GLY A 9 8.89 11.06 -17.06
N ARG A 10 9.76 10.32 -16.37
CA ARG A 10 9.34 9.42 -15.29
C ARG A 10 8.61 10.29 -14.26
N ALA A 11 7.30 10.07 -14.09
CA ALA A 11 6.53 10.80 -13.08
C ALA A 11 7.21 10.59 -11.72
N ALA A 12 7.55 11.70 -11.05
CA ALA A 12 8.08 11.62 -9.70
C ALA A 12 6.93 11.21 -8.77
N TYR A 13 7.15 10.14 -8.00
CA TYR A 13 6.25 9.71 -6.94
C TYR A 13 7.04 9.60 -5.64
N ASP A 14 6.38 9.98 -4.54
CA ASP A 14 6.88 9.77 -3.19
C ASP A 14 5.99 8.73 -2.51
N VAL A 15 6.59 7.65 -2.02
CA VAL A 15 5.89 6.51 -1.45
C VAL A 15 6.55 6.16 -0.13
N ARG A 16 5.74 6.03 0.92
CA ARG A 16 6.16 5.52 2.21
C ARG A 16 5.58 4.13 2.41
N ILE A 17 6.46 3.17 2.67
CA ILE A 17 6.11 1.77 2.92
C ILE A 17 6.13 1.55 4.44
N TYR A 18 5.07 0.94 4.95
CA TYR A 18 4.91 0.58 6.36
C TYR A 18 4.92 -0.93 6.51
N ARG A 19 5.31 -1.41 7.69
CA ARG A 19 5.04 -2.79 8.09
C ARG A 19 3.55 -2.98 8.37
N ALA A 20 3.10 -4.22 8.32
CA ALA A 20 1.70 -4.58 8.58
C ALA A 20 1.23 -4.09 9.96
N GLU A 21 2.07 -4.26 10.99
CA GLU A 21 1.75 -3.86 12.36
C GLU A 21 1.65 -2.34 12.49
N GLU A 22 2.60 -1.62 11.90
CA GLU A 22 2.63 -0.15 11.88
C GLU A 22 1.38 0.41 11.21
N PHE A 23 0.98 -0.17 10.08
CA PHE A 23 -0.22 0.26 9.37
C PHE A 23 -1.50 -0.03 10.18
N ALA A 24 -1.58 -1.19 10.83
CA ALA A 24 -2.71 -1.53 11.69
C ALA A 24 -2.81 -0.66 12.95
N GLU A 25 -1.68 -0.19 13.49
CA GLU A 25 -1.64 0.82 14.56
C GLU A 25 -2.19 2.15 14.08
N LEU A 26 -1.76 2.64 12.92
CA LEU A 26 -2.28 3.89 12.33
C LEU A 26 -3.81 3.85 12.12
N CYS A 27 -4.35 2.71 11.67
CA CYS A 27 -5.80 2.55 11.56
C CYS A 27 -6.51 2.62 12.93
N ARG A 28 -5.93 2.02 13.97
CA ARG A 28 -6.50 2.08 15.33
C ARG A 28 -6.42 3.50 15.91
N GLU A 29 -5.32 4.20 15.70
CA GLU A 29 -5.16 5.61 16.10
C GLU A 29 -6.16 6.53 15.37
N ALA A 30 -6.52 6.20 14.13
CA ALA A 30 -7.57 6.89 13.39
C ALA A 30 -9.00 6.58 13.89
N GLY A 31 -9.17 5.66 14.83
CA GLY A 31 -10.45 5.36 15.48
C GLY A 31 -11.19 4.13 14.95
N PHE A 32 -10.57 3.31 14.09
CA PHE A 32 -11.17 2.04 13.67
C PHE A 32 -11.05 0.99 14.78
N ALA A 33 -12.15 0.29 15.06
CA ALA A 33 -12.21 -0.72 16.11
C ALA A 33 -11.57 -2.06 15.69
N ALA A 34 -11.67 -2.40 14.40
CA ALA A 34 -11.07 -3.61 13.85
C ALA A 34 -10.38 -3.35 12.53
N VAL A 35 -9.28 -4.07 12.31
CA VAL A 35 -8.47 -4.00 11.09
C VAL A 35 -8.12 -5.41 10.67
N GLN A 36 -8.47 -5.78 9.43
CA GLN A 36 -8.11 -7.05 8.84
C GLN A 36 -7.21 -6.83 7.63
N LEU A 37 -6.11 -7.59 7.58
CA LEU A 37 -5.08 -7.44 6.57
C LEU A 37 -5.10 -8.57 5.55
N TYR A 38 -4.99 -8.19 4.28
CA TYR A 38 -5.03 -9.08 3.13
C TYR A 38 -3.78 -8.93 2.28
N GLY A 39 -3.27 -10.03 1.75
CA GLY A 39 -2.08 -10.07 0.90
C GLY A 39 -2.39 -9.93 -0.59
N ASP A 40 -3.67 -10.03 -0.95
CA ASP A 40 -4.18 -9.95 -2.32
C ASP A 40 -5.66 -9.53 -2.32
N TRP A 41 -6.19 -9.21 -3.51
CA TRP A 41 -7.56 -8.75 -3.74
C TRP A 41 -8.60 -9.87 -3.71
N ASP A 42 -8.17 -11.13 -3.65
CA ASP A 42 -9.03 -12.31 -3.59
C ASP A 42 -9.47 -12.68 -2.15
N GLY A 43 -9.05 -11.89 -1.16
CA GLY A 43 -9.32 -12.16 0.26
C GLY A 43 -8.30 -13.07 0.94
N THR A 44 -7.19 -13.39 0.28
CA THR A 44 -6.06 -14.09 0.89
C THR A 44 -5.51 -13.27 2.06
N ILE A 45 -5.40 -13.90 3.24
CA ILE A 45 -4.84 -13.27 4.43
C ILE A 45 -3.39 -12.87 4.20
N TYR A 46 -3.02 -11.69 4.69
CA TYR A 46 -1.66 -11.16 4.58
C TYR A 46 -0.61 -12.12 5.20
N ARG A 47 0.55 -12.20 4.53
CA ARG A 47 1.77 -12.83 5.02
C ARG A 47 2.95 -11.94 4.64
N ASP A 48 4.08 -12.06 5.32
CA ASP A 48 5.28 -11.26 4.98
C ASP A 48 5.83 -11.54 3.57
N SER A 49 5.49 -12.68 2.98
CA SER A 49 5.80 -13.01 1.59
C SER A 49 4.79 -12.46 0.58
N SER A 50 3.72 -11.81 1.04
CA SER A 50 2.69 -11.25 0.16
C SER A 50 3.25 -10.04 -0.60
N PRO A 51 2.96 -9.92 -1.91
CA PRO A 51 3.44 -8.78 -2.70
C PRO A 51 2.72 -7.48 -2.36
N TYR A 52 1.55 -7.56 -1.72
CA TYR A 52 0.72 -6.42 -1.35
C TYR A 52 0.30 -6.50 0.12
N LEU A 53 -0.07 -5.34 0.66
CA LEU A 53 -0.72 -5.18 1.95
C LEU A 53 -2.00 -4.37 1.73
N GLY A 54 -3.15 -5.04 1.76
CA GLY A 54 -4.47 -4.44 1.79
C GLY A 54 -5.02 -4.44 3.21
N ALA A 55 -5.76 -3.40 3.59
CA ALA A 55 -6.40 -3.32 4.90
C ALA A 55 -7.88 -2.99 4.74
N VAL A 56 -8.73 -3.74 5.45
CA VAL A 56 -10.15 -3.43 5.63
C VAL A 56 -10.34 -3.05 7.09
N ALA A 57 -10.79 -1.83 7.33
CA ALA A 57 -10.99 -1.28 8.66
C ALA A 57 -12.47 -0.97 8.90
N THR A 58 -12.99 -1.31 10.08
CA THR A 58 -14.39 -1.09 10.47
C THR A 58 -14.46 -0.35 11.81
N ALA A 59 -15.45 0.53 11.93
CA ALA A 59 -15.77 1.25 13.16
C ALA A 59 -16.58 0.38 14.12
#